data_AF-A0A969NIF8-F1
#
_entry.id   AF-A0A969NIF8-F1
#
_cell.length_a   1.000
_cell.length_b   1.000
_cell.length_c   1.000
_cell.angle_alpha   90.00
_cell.angle_beta   90.00
_cell.angle_gamma   90.00
#
_symmetry.space_group_name_H-M   'P 1'
#
loop_
_entity.id
_entity.type
_entity.pdbx_description
1 polymer ?
#
loop_
_entity_poly.entity_id
_entity_poly.type
_entity_poly.pdbx_seq_one_letter_code
_entity_poly.pdbx_strand_id
1 'polypeptide(L)' 'MQNILTADLKHDSNFILETVDIISQFDQLNETALNYKCRVLNCLGEHGLAINAYNNYAKLYQNAYGEDYKIPFKEIIKHS' A
#
# COMPACT_ATOMS: atom_id res chain seq x y z
N MET A 1 -20.11 1.89 10.52
CA MET A 1 -19.20 0.98 9.78
C MET A 1 -17.93 1.75 9.51
N GLN A 2 -16.79 1.31 10.03
CA GLN A 2 -15.48 1.92 9.75
C GLN A 2 -15.12 1.59 8.29
N ASN A 3 -14.77 2.60 7.50
CA ASN A 3 -14.27 2.45 6.13
C ASN A 3 -12.77 2.76 6.13
N ILE A 4 -11.95 1.99 5.41
CA ILE A 4 -10.53 2.27 5.17
C ILE A 4 -10.32 3.71 4.64
N LEU A 5 -11.28 4.25 3.89
CA LEU A 5 -11.23 5.63 3.37
C LEU A 5 -11.34 6.72 4.45
N THR A 6 -11.80 6.38 5.65
CA THR A 6 -11.97 7.32 6.78
C THR A 6 -11.10 6.93 7.99
N ALA A 7 -10.27 5.90 7.85
CA ALA A 7 -9.44 5.37 8.93
C ALA A 7 -8.23 6.27 9.16
N ASP A 8 -7.86 6.47 10.43
CA ASP A 8 -6.64 7.18 10.78
C ASP A 8 -5.44 6.24 10.65
N LEU A 9 -4.43 6.64 9.87
CA LEU A 9 -3.30 5.76 9.53
C LEU A 9 -2.52 5.26 10.75
N LYS A 10 -2.49 6.04 11.83
CA LYS A 10 -1.73 5.67 13.04
C LYS A 10 -2.60 4.93 14.04
N HIS A 11 -3.82 5.41 14.28
CA HIS A 11 -4.73 4.80 15.25
C HIS A 11 -5.29 3.47 14.75
N ASP A 12 -5.65 3.40 13.47
CA ASP A 12 -6.33 2.25 12.86
C ASP A 12 -5.34 1.33 12.10
N SER A 13 -4.04 1.42 12.39
CA SER A 13 -2.99 0.79 11.59
C SER A 13 -3.18 -0.72 11.41
N ASN A 14 -3.57 -1.43 12.47
CA ASN A 14 -3.81 -2.88 12.42
C ASN A 14 -5.00 -3.22 11.53
N PHE A 15 -6.11 -2.49 11.68
CA PHE A 15 -7.30 -2.66 10.84
C PHE A 15 -7.00 -2.40 9.37
N ILE A 16 -6.23 -1.34 9.09
CA ILE A 16 -5.80 -1.01 7.72
C ILE A 16 -4.92 -2.14 7.16
N LEU A 17 -3.92 -2.60 7.91
CA LEU A 17 -3.01 -3.67 7.48
C LEU A 17 -3.75 -4.98 7.20
N GLU A 18 -4.64 -5.41 8.08
CA GLU A 18 -5.47 -6.60 7.88
C GLU A 18 -6.36 -6.45 6.64
N THR A 19 -6.98 -5.28 6.47
CA THR A 19 -7.85 -5.01 5.32
C THR A 19 -7.09 -5.03 4.01
N VAL A 20 -5.94 -4.35 3.91
CA VAL A 20 -5.14 -4.33 2.68
C VAL A 20 -4.57 -5.71 2.37
N ASP A 21 -4.19 -6.50 3.38
CA ASP A 21 -3.71 -7.87 3.19
C ASP A 21 -4.81 -8.79 2.65
N ILE A 22 -6.04 -8.64 3.12
CA ILE A 22 -7.20 -9.34 2.54
C ILE A 22 -7.40 -8.92 1.09
N ILE A 23 -7.43 -7.62 0.79
CA ILE A 23 -7.61 -7.13 -0.60
C ILE A 23 -6.51 -7.69 -1.50
N SER A 24 -5.25 -7.65 -1.07
CA SER A 24 -4.11 -8.14 -1.84
C SER A 24 -4.12 -9.67 -2.05
N GLN A 25 -4.81 -10.45 -1.22
CA GLN A 25 -4.99 -11.89 -1.48
C GLN A 25 -5.87 -12.17 -2.69
N PHE A 26 -6.88 -11.31 -2.94
CA PHE A 26 -7.80 -11.45 -4.07
C PHE A 26 -7.36 -10.65 -5.30
N ASP A 27 -6.76 -9.49 -5.09
CA ASP A 27 -6.28 -8.57 -6.13
C ASP A 27 -4.90 -8.02 -5.75
N GLN A 28 -3.87 -8.73 -6.20
CA GLN A 28 -2.46 -8.37 -5.94
C GLN A 28 -2.04 -7.07 -6.64
N LEU A 29 -2.78 -6.64 -7.67
CA LEU A 29 -2.51 -5.42 -8.43
C LEU A 29 -3.43 -4.26 -8.03
N ASN A 30 -4.08 -4.36 -6.86
CA ASN A 30 -4.91 -3.28 -6.33
C ASN A 30 -4.08 -2.04 -5.89
N GLU A 31 -4.15 -0.96 -6.67
CA GLU A 31 -3.42 0.28 -6.39
C GLU A 31 -3.84 0.93 -5.06
N THR A 32 -5.12 0.79 -4.67
CA THR A 32 -5.62 1.36 -3.42
C THR A 32 -5.01 0.62 -2.22
N ALA A 33 -4.99 -0.72 -2.26
CA ALA A 33 -4.35 -1.52 -1.21
C ALA A 33 -2.86 -1.19 -1.08
N LEU A 34 -2.16 -1.04 -2.20
CA LEU A 34 -0.76 -0.59 -2.21
C LEU A 34 -0.61 0.76 -1.50
N ASN A 35 -1.43 1.74 -1.87
CA ASN A 35 -1.34 3.10 -1.34
C ASN A 35 -1.48 3.11 0.19
N TYR A 36 -2.51 2.45 0.72
CA TYR A 36 -2.72 2.37 2.16
C TYR A 36 -1.64 1.56 2.87
N LYS A 37 -1.17 0.45 2.28
CA LYS A 37 -0.09 -0.36 2.85
C LYS A 37 1.22 0.42 2.97
N CYS A 38 1.62 1.14 1.93
CA CYS A 38 2.82 1.98 1.99
C CYS A 38 2.68 3.13 2.99
N ARG A 39 1.52 3.80 3.02
CA ARG A 39 1.29 4.93 3.94
C ARG A 39 1.25 4.48 5.39
N VAL A 40 0.51 3.43 5.74
CA VAL A 40 0.41 2.93 7.12
C VAL A 40 1.77 2.44 7.62
N LEU A 41 2.54 1.71 6.80
CA LEU A 41 3.88 1.27 7.17
C LEU A 41 4.83 2.47 7.35
N ASN A 42 4.71 3.50 6.49
CA ASN A 42 5.50 4.71 6.65
C ASN A 42 5.15 5.50 7.92
N CYS A 43 3.86 5.61 8.28
CA CYS A 43 3.40 6.23 9.54
C CYS A 43 3.93 5.51 10.78
N LEU A 44 4.08 4.19 10.70
CA LEU A 44 4.60 3.35 11.79
C LEU A 44 6.13 3.42 11.92
N GLY A 45 6.83 4.08 10.99
CA GLY A 45 8.30 4.11 10.93
C GLY A 45 8.92 2.89 10.24
N GLU A 46 8.10 2.01 9.68
CA GLU A 46 8.50 0.78 8.99
C GLU A 46 8.86 1.04 7.52
N HIS A 47 9.78 2.00 7.29
CA HIS A 47 10.13 2.47 5.94
C HIS A 47 10.64 1.36 5.02
N GLY A 48 11.41 0.40 5.56
CA GLY A 48 11.90 -0.74 4.80
C GLY A 48 10.76 -1.64 4.31
N LEU A 49 9.73 -1.87 5.14
CA LEU A 49 8.55 -2.64 4.75
C LEU A 49 7.71 -1.89 3.70
N ALA A 50 7.57 -0.58 3.84
CA ALA A 50 6.86 0.25 2.87
C ALA A 50 7.52 0.21 1.47
N ILE A 51 8.86 0.32 1.42
CA ILE A 51 9.64 0.24 0.18
C ILE A 51 9.55 -1.18 -0.42
N ASN A 52 9.65 -2.22 0.40
CA ASN A 52 9.53 -3.60 -0.08
C ASN A 52 8.14 -3.87 -0.67
N ALA A 53 7.07 -3.39 -0.04
CA ALA A 53 5.71 -3.51 -0.57
C ALA A 53 5.58 -2.83 -1.94
N TYR A 54 6.11 -1.60 -2.08
CA TYR A 54 6.14 -0.87 -3.34
C TYR A 54 6.91 -1.60 -4.44
N ASN A 55 8.13 -2.06 -4.14
CA ASN A 55 8.98 -2.73 -5.13
C ASN A 55 8.38 -4.06 -5.61
N ASN A 56 7.77 -4.82 -4.69
CA ASN A 56 7.08 -6.07 -5.02
C ASN A 56 5.89 -5.80 -5.95
N TYR A 57 5.09 -4.78 -5.65
CA TYR A 57 3.98 -4.37 -6.50
C TYR A 57 4.47 -3.91 -7.88
N ALA A 58 5.47 -3.02 -7.95
CA ALA A 58 6.00 -2.53 -9.22
C ALA A 58 6.54 -3.65 -10.11
N LYS A 59 7.22 -4.64 -9.51
CA LYS A 59 7.68 -5.84 -10.21
C LYS A 59 6.51 -6.67 -10.74
N LEU A 60 5.46 -6.86 -9.94
CA LEU A 60 4.26 -7.58 -10.37
C LEU A 60 3.54 -6.85 -11.50
N TYR A 61 3.43 -5.53 -11.40
CA TYR A 61 2.81 -4.66 -12.40
C TYR A 61 3.54 -4.77 -13.75
N GLN A 62 4.87 -4.66 -13.74
CA GLN A 62 5.70 -4.87 -14.93
C GLN A 62 5.52 -6.26 -15.53
N ASN A 63 5.45 -7.31 -14.70
CA ASN A 63 5.25 -8.68 -15.18
C ASN A 63 3.86 -8.88 -15.82
N ALA A 64 2.83 -8.22 -15.29
CA ALA A 64 1.46 -8.37 -15.76
C ALA A 64 1.15 -7.52 -16.99
N TYR A 65 1.65 -6.28 -17.05
CA TYR A 65 1.29 -5.29 -18.07
C TYR A 65 2.41 -4.98 -19.05
N GLY A 66 3.65 -5.37 -18.76
CA GLY A 66 4.81 -5.09 -19.61
C GLY A 66 5.31 -3.65 -19.54
N GLU A 67 4.79 -2.82 -18.62
CA GLU A 67 5.23 -1.43 -18.40
C GLU A 67 5.49 -1.13 -16.92
N ASP A 68 6.35 -0.14 -16.67
CA ASP A 68 6.72 0.27 -15.32
C ASP A 68 5.54 0.93 -14.61
N TYR A 69 5.43 0.70 -13.30
CA TYR A 69 4.43 1.38 -12.49
C TYR A 69 4.70 2.89 -12.41
N LYS A 70 3.69 3.69 -12.76
CA LYS A 70 3.84 5.13 -13.06
C LYS A 70 3.85 6.03 -11.84
N ILE A 71 3.30 5.59 -10.70
CA ILE A 71 3.20 6.41 -9.49
C ILE A 71 4.44 6.18 -8.64
N PRO A 72 5.33 7.17 -8.46
CA PRO A 72 6.55 6.99 -7.68
C PRO A 72 6.23 6.88 -6.19
N PHE A 73 7.02 6.06 -5.46
CA PHE A 73 6.85 5.83 -4.02
C PHE A 73 6.69 7.12 -3.20
N LYS A 74 7.48 8.16 -3.50
CA LYS A 74 7.42 9.47 -2.81
C LYS A 74 6.06 10.15 -2.87
N GLU A 75 5.29 9.97 -3.96
CA GLU A 75 3.95 10.54 -4.08
C GLU A 75 2.94 9.73 -3.27
N ILE A 76 3.14 8.40 -3.13
CA ILE A 76 2.30 7.55 -2.29
C ILE A 76 2.40 7.95 -0.81
N ILE A 77 3.61 8.20 -0.32
CA ILE A 77 3.84 8.48 1.12
C ILE A 77 3.74 9.97 1.49
N LYS A 78 3.44 10.86 0.54
CA LYS A 78 3.39 12.32 0.75
C LYS A 78 2.41 12.79 1.83
N HIS A 79 1.41 11.96 2.14
CA HIS A 79 0.37 12.22 3.14
C HIS A 79 0.27 11.07 4.16
N SER A 80 1.43 10.53 4.55
CA SER A 80 1.57 9.64 5.71
C SER A 80 1.68 10.46 6.98
#